data_AF-A0A5C6PD70-F1
#
_entry.id   AF-A0A5C6PD70-F1
#
_cell.length_a   1.000
_cell.length_b   1.000
_cell.length_c   1.000
_cell.angle_alpha   90.00
_cell.angle_beta   90.00
_cell.angle_gamma   90.00
#
_symmetry.space_group_name_H-M   'P 1'
#
loop_
_entity.id
_entity.type
_entity.pdbx_description
1 polymer ?
#
loop_
_entity_poly.entity_id
_entity_poly.type
_entity_poly.pdbx_seq_one_letter_code
_entity_poly.pdbx_strand_id
1 'polypeptide(L)'
;MFSSPQFYNEQEAKKYSQNSRMIEIQTQMSERAVELLNLPEGQSCYLLDVGCGSGLSGDYLSEEGHYWVGMDISTAMLDVALDREVEGGLLLGDMGQGVPFRPGTFDGCVSISALQWLCNADKRTHSPPKRLYRFFSTLYSSLSRGSRAVFQLYPENSEQLELITTQAMKAGFSGGMVVDYPNSSKAKKSVATGSFYHPTFICT
;
A
#
# COMPACT_ATOMS: atom_id res chain seq x y z
N MET A 1 1.04 26.04 -1.63
CA MET A 1 1.98 25.50 -0.63
C MET A 1 1.22 24.42 0.13
N PHE A 2 1.45 23.15 -0.19
CA PHE A 2 0.75 22.03 0.43
C PHE A 2 1.45 21.70 1.76
N SER A 3 0.87 22.11 2.88
CA SER A 3 1.29 21.67 4.21
C SER A 3 0.50 20.41 4.58
N SER A 4 1.13 19.24 4.42
CA SER A 4 0.63 17.97 4.94
C SER A 4 0.78 17.94 6.47
N PRO A 5 -0.17 17.36 7.24
CA PRO A 5 0.06 17.06 8.65
C PRO A 5 1.25 16.10 8.75
N GLN A 6 2.26 16.52 9.52
CA GLN A 6 3.49 15.80 9.80
C GLN A 6 3.19 14.49 10.53
N PHE A 7 3.34 13.34 9.85
CA PHE A 7 3.39 12.04 10.54
C PHE A 7 4.76 11.36 10.41
N TYR A 8 5.60 11.80 9.48
CA TYR A 8 7.02 11.50 9.45
C TYR A 8 7.77 12.81 9.27
N ASN A 9 8.48 13.26 10.30
CA ASN A 9 9.54 14.24 10.10
C ASN A 9 10.74 13.56 9.40
N GLU A 10 11.64 14.33 8.78
CA GLU A 10 12.81 13.80 8.04
C GLU A 10 13.63 12.80 8.88
N GLN A 11 13.71 13.01 10.20
CA GLN A 11 14.46 12.11 11.09
C GLN A 11 13.75 10.77 11.30
N GLU A 12 12.42 10.76 11.41
CA GLU A 12 11.61 9.55 11.52
C GLU A 12 11.62 8.75 10.22
N ALA A 13 11.55 9.41 9.07
CA ALA A 13 11.64 8.77 7.76
C ALA A 13 12.99 8.05 7.57
N LYS A 14 14.10 8.69 7.95
CA LYS A 14 15.44 8.08 7.91
C LYS A 14 15.58 6.93 8.90
N LYS A 15 15.11 7.08 10.14
CA LYS A 15 15.12 6.00 11.14
C LYS A 15 14.30 4.79 10.71
N TYR A 16 13.14 5.02 10.11
CA TYR A 16 12.27 3.97 9.58
C TYR A 16 13.02 3.13 8.53
N SER A 17 13.71 3.81 7.60
CA SER A 17 14.38 3.18 6.46
C SER A 17 15.75 2.58 6.78
N GLN A 18 16.31 2.86 7.95
CA GLN A 18 17.59 2.30 8.41
C GLN A 18 17.42 1.19 9.46
N ASN A 19 16.20 0.95 9.93
CA ASN A 19 15.94 -0.08 10.91
C ASN A 19 15.83 -1.45 10.22
N SER A 20 16.85 -2.28 10.36
CA SER A 20 16.93 -3.60 9.73
C SER A 20 15.71 -4.49 9.97
N ARG A 21 15.12 -4.41 11.17
CA ARG A 21 13.89 -5.15 11.48
C ARG A 21 12.68 -4.63 10.70
N MET A 22 12.59 -3.31 10.50
CA MET A 22 11.50 -2.73 9.70
C MET A 22 11.66 -3.08 8.23
N ILE A 23 12.89 -3.05 7.71
CA ILE A 23 13.21 -3.48 6.34
C ILE A 23 12.77 -4.94 6.16
N GLU A 24 13.19 -5.84 7.04
CA GLU A 24 12.84 -7.27 6.97
C GLU A 24 11.32 -7.49 6.96
N ILE A 25 10.57 -6.80 7.84
CA ILE A 25 9.11 -6.90 7.90
C ILE A 25 8.47 -6.38 6.61
N GLN A 26 8.92 -5.24 6.08
CA GLN A 26 8.40 -4.67 4.83
C GLN A 26 8.69 -5.56 3.63
N THR A 27 9.88 -6.15 3.56
CA THR A 27 10.25 -7.11 2.50
C THR A 27 9.34 -8.33 2.55
N GLN A 28 9.14 -8.94 3.73
CA GLN A 28 8.25 -10.11 3.89
C GLN A 28 6.80 -9.81 3.49
N MET A 29 6.28 -8.63 3.84
CA MET A 29 4.93 -8.22 3.42
C MET A 29 4.84 -7.94 1.92
N SER A 30 5.92 -7.43 1.32
CA SER A 30 5.99 -7.17 -0.12
C SER A 30 6.05 -8.46 -0.92
N GLU A 31 6.90 -9.40 -0.51
CA GLU A 31 6.95 -10.79 -1.02
C GLU A 31 5.56 -11.41 -1.02
N ARG A 32 4.91 -11.40 0.15
CA ARG A 32 3.58 -11.96 0.29
C ARG A 32 2.55 -11.27 -0.62
N ALA A 33 2.63 -9.95 -0.78
CA ALA A 33 1.71 -9.22 -1.64
C ALA A 33 1.92 -9.57 -3.13
N VAL A 34 3.17 -9.72 -3.57
CA VAL A 34 3.52 -10.11 -4.94
C VAL A 34 3.08 -11.54 -5.24
N GLU A 35 3.25 -12.50 -4.31
CA GLU A 35 2.70 -13.84 -4.45
C GLU A 35 1.18 -13.82 -4.71
N LEU A 36 0.45 -13.00 -3.94
CA LEU A 36 -1.01 -12.90 -4.02
C LEU A 36 -1.51 -12.18 -5.28
N LEU A 37 -0.68 -11.32 -5.88
CA LEU A 37 -0.95 -10.76 -7.20
C LEU A 37 -1.03 -11.84 -8.27
N ASN A 38 -0.32 -12.97 -8.10
CA ASN A 38 -0.32 -14.10 -9.02
C ASN A 38 -0.02 -13.63 -10.46
N LEU A 39 1.08 -12.91 -10.60
CA LEU A 39 1.56 -12.38 -11.87
C LEU A 39 2.07 -13.52 -12.78
N PRO A 40 2.08 -13.32 -14.12
CA PRO A 40 2.60 -14.33 -15.04
C PRO A 40 4.08 -14.63 -14.81
N GLU A 41 4.43 -15.92 -14.71
CA GLU A 41 5.81 -16.34 -14.54
C GLU A 41 6.68 -15.97 -15.75
N GLY A 42 7.91 -15.53 -15.49
CA GLY A 42 8.91 -15.21 -16.52
C GLY A 42 8.62 -13.94 -17.34
N GLN A 43 7.73 -13.06 -16.87
CA GLN A 43 7.41 -11.80 -17.51
C GLN A 43 7.53 -10.62 -16.52
N SER A 44 8.14 -9.53 -16.98
CA SER A 44 8.13 -8.27 -16.25
C SER A 44 6.75 -7.62 -16.37
N CYS A 45 6.13 -7.28 -15.24
CA CYS A 45 4.88 -6.52 -15.17
C CYS A 45 5.15 -5.05 -14.84
N TYR A 46 4.19 -4.18 -15.16
CA TYR A 46 4.21 -2.79 -14.72
C TYR A 46 3.23 -2.56 -13.57
N LEU A 47 3.77 -2.25 -12.39
CA LEU A 47 3.04 -2.25 -11.13
C LEU A 47 2.90 -0.84 -10.54
N LEU A 48 1.81 -0.61 -9.81
CA LEU A 48 1.63 0.58 -8.99
C LEU A 48 1.84 0.23 -7.51
N ASP A 49 2.75 0.93 -6.85
CA ASP A 49 2.95 0.86 -5.40
C ASP A 49 2.30 2.08 -4.71
N VAL A 50 1.17 1.87 -4.04
CA VAL A 50 0.40 2.93 -3.38
C VAL A 50 0.80 3.05 -1.92
N GLY A 51 1.23 4.26 -1.53
CA GLY A 51 1.86 4.51 -0.24
C GLY A 51 3.27 3.93 -0.18
N CYS A 52 4.05 4.12 -1.25
CA CYS A 52 5.36 3.49 -1.43
C CYS A 52 6.39 3.94 -0.39
N GLY A 53 6.14 5.02 0.35
CA GLY A 53 7.02 5.53 1.39
C GLY A 53 8.44 5.77 0.87
N SER A 54 9.41 5.15 1.54
CA SER A 54 10.83 5.23 1.20
C SER A 54 11.26 4.24 0.12
N GLY A 55 10.31 3.57 -0.53
CA GLY A 55 10.54 2.67 -1.67
C GLY A 55 10.89 1.23 -1.31
N LEU A 56 10.79 0.82 -0.04
CA LEU A 56 11.14 -0.55 0.41
C LEU A 56 10.34 -1.64 -0.32
N SER A 57 9.04 -1.44 -0.51
CA SER A 57 8.20 -2.35 -1.29
C SER A 57 8.58 -2.33 -2.77
N GLY A 58 8.85 -1.15 -3.32
CA GLY A 58 9.32 -0.98 -4.69
C GLY A 58 10.67 -1.65 -4.98
N ASP A 59 11.62 -1.63 -4.05
CA ASP A 59 12.89 -2.34 -4.18
C ASP A 59 12.66 -3.85 -4.41
N TYR A 60 11.73 -4.44 -3.64
CA TYR A 60 11.36 -5.83 -3.83
C TYR A 60 10.70 -6.07 -5.21
N LEU A 61 9.88 -5.14 -5.71
CA LEU A 61 9.33 -5.25 -7.07
C LEU A 61 10.44 -5.24 -8.14
N SER A 62 11.45 -4.38 -7.97
CA SER A 62 12.63 -4.34 -8.84
C SER A 62 13.46 -5.63 -8.76
N GLU A 63 13.67 -6.18 -7.56
CA GLU A 63 14.37 -7.45 -7.34
C GLU A 63 13.67 -8.63 -8.05
N GLU A 64 12.33 -8.64 -8.06
CA GLU A 64 11.51 -9.60 -8.81
C GLU A 64 11.43 -9.30 -10.32
N GLY A 65 12.15 -8.28 -10.80
CA GLY A 65 12.25 -7.94 -12.23
C GLY A 65 11.03 -7.22 -12.79
N HIS A 66 10.24 -6.56 -11.95
CA HIS A 66 9.08 -5.77 -12.34
C HIS A 66 9.42 -4.26 -12.43
N TYR A 67 8.71 -3.57 -13.31
CA TYR A 67 8.76 -2.11 -13.39
C TYR A 67 7.68 -1.54 -12.48
N TRP A 68 7.93 -0.41 -11.84
CA TRP A 68 6.93 0.17 -10.94
C TRP A 68 6.95 1.70 -10.87
N VAL A 69 5.82 2.24 -10.44
CA VAL A 69 5.68 3.63 -10.02
C VAL A 69 5.13 3.66 -8.60
N GLY A 70 5.78 4.41 -7.73
CA GLY A 70 5.37 4.65 -6.36
C GLY A 70 4.61 5.96 -6.20
N MET A 71 3.51 5.95 -5.45
CA MET A 71 2.78 7.16 -5.07
C MET A 71 2.74 7.30 -3.54
N ASP A 72 3.19 8.44 -3.00
CA ASP A 72 3.10 8.71 -1.56
C ASP A 72 2.72 10.17 -1.28
N ILE A 73 2.07 10.43 -0.15
CA ILE A 73 1.67 11.77 0.28
C ILE A 73 2.80 12.52 1.00
N SER A 74 3.80 11.78 1.50
CA SER A 74 4.89 12.30 2.31
C SER A 74 6.12 12.64 1.47
N THR A 75 6.38 13.93 1.30
CA THR A 75 7.61 14.42 0.65
C THR A 75 8.86 13.88 1.35
N ALA A 76 8.89 13.86 2.68
CA ALA A 76 10.04 13.36 3.42
C ALA A 76 10.32 11.86 3.18
N MET A 77 9.28 11.05 2.95
CA MET A 77 9.48 9.63 2.61
C MET A 77 9.99 9.47 1.18
N LEU A 78 9.45 10.25 0.24
CA LEU A 78 9.92 10.24 -1.15
C LEU A 78 11.36 10.78 -1.28
N ASP A 79 11.75 11.77 -0.49
CA ASP A 79 13.13 12.25 -0.44
C ASP A 79 14.08 11.13 0.03
N VAL A 80 13.66 10.31 1.01
CA VAL A 80 14.42 9.12 1.40
C VAL A 80 14.47 8.08 0.28
N ALA A 81 13.39 7.88 -0.47
CA ALA A 81 13.39 6.98 -1.62
C ALA A 81 14.37 7.47 -2.72
N LEU A 82 14.42 8.78 -2.96
CA LEU A 82 15.38 9.40 -3.89
C LEU A 82 16.83 9.23 -3.39
N ASP A 83 17.09 9.48 -2.10
CA ASP A 83 18.41 9.27 -1.48
C ASP A 83 18.87 7.81 -1.56
N ARG A 84 17.94 6.86 -1.63
CA ARG A 84 18.19 5.42 -1.80
C ARG A 84 18.37 4.99 -3.25
N GLU A 85 18.22 5.90 -4.21
CA GLU A 85 18.36 5.65 -5.65
C GLU A 85 17.46 4.50 -6.15
N VAL A 86 16.21 4.46 -5.68
CA VAL A 86 15.24 3.45 -6.13
C VAL A 86 15.01 3.53 -7.64
N GLU A 87 14.77 2.39 -8.29
CA GLU A 87 14.63 2.32 -9.75
C GLU A 87 13.27 2.84 -10.26
N GLY A 88 12.23 2.74 -9.42
CA GLY A 88 10.87 3.11 -9.78
C GLY A 88 10.65 4.61 -9.92
N GLY A 89 9.65 4.99 -10.72
CA GLY A 89 9.20 6.38 -10.79
C GLY A 89 8.49 6.78 -9.50
N LEU A 90 8.74 7.99 -8.99
CA LEU A 90 8.10 8.48 -7.75
C LEU A 90 7.13 9.62 -8.02
N LEU A 91 5.95 9.55 -7.40
CA LEU A 91 4.88 10.53 -7.51
C LEU A 91 4.45 11.02 -6.13
N LEU A 92 4.61 12.32 -5.88
CA LEU A 92 3.98 12.98 -4.73
C LEU A 92 2.48 13.14 -4.97
N GLY A 93 1.66 12.46 -4.18
CA GLY A 93 0.21 12.59 -4.28
C GLY A 93 -0.59 11.96 -3.15
N ASP A 94 -1.78 12.52 -2.90
CA ASP A 94 -2.76 11.97 -1.97
C ASP A 94 -3.63 10.93 -2.69
N MET A 95 -3.44 9.64 -2.37
CA MET A 95 -4.23 8.54 -2.95
C MET A 95 -5.75 8.71 -2.78
N GLY A 96 -6.19 9.45 -1.75
CA GLY A 96 -7.61 9.74 -1.50
C GLY A 96 -8.22 10.74 -2.50
N GLN A 97 -7.39 11.42 -3.30
CA GLN A 97 -7.83 12.23 -4.45
C GLN A 97 -7.95 11.41 -5.73
N GLY A 98 -7.47 10.15 -5.69
CA GLY A 98 -7.50 9.19 -6.78
C GLY A 98 -6.13 8.94 -7.40
N VAL A 99 -6.07 7.85 -8.17
CA VAL A 99 -4.91 7.38 -8.92
C VAL A 99 -4.87 8.11 -10.27
N PRO A 100 -3.85 8.95 -10.54
CA PRO A 100 -3.85 9.88 -11.69
C PRO A 100 -3.21 9.27 -12.95
N PHE A 101 -3.55 8.03 -13.29
CA PHE A 101 -3.02 7.33 -14.47
C PHE A 101 -4.11 7.04 -15.49
N ARG A 102 -3.69 6.73 -16.72
CA ARG A 102 -4.62 6.41 -17.81
C ARG A 102 -5.28 5.05 -17.57
N PRO A 103 -6.46 4.79 -18.15
CA PRO A 103 -7.08 3.49 -17.99
C PRO A 103 -6.21 2.35 -18.51
N GLY A 104 -6.15 1.22 -17.80
CA GLY A 104 -5.39 0.04 -18.20
C GLY A 104 -3.86 0.21 -18.23
N THR A 105 -3.32 1.10 -17.40
CA THR A 105 -1.87 1.37 -17.33
C THR A 105 -1.10 0.26 -16.62
N PHE A 106 -1.64 -0.30 -15.54
CA PHE A 106 -0.89 -1.20 -14.65
C PHE A 106 -1.40 -2.64 -14.71
N ASP A 107 -0.47 -3.59 -14.68
CA ASP A 107 -0.74 -5.03 -14.65
C ASP A 107 -1.11 -5.52 -13.25
N GLY A 108 -0.80 -4.74 -12.22
CA GLY A 108 -1.17 -5.01 -10.83
C GLY A 108 -0.89 -3.81 -9.91
N CYS A 109 -1.36 -3.90 -8.68
CA CYS A 109 -1.10 -2.88 -7.66
C CYS A 109 -0.81 -3.52 -6.30
N VAL A 110 0.21 -3.02 -5.62
CA VAL A 110 0.47 -3.32 -4.21
C VAL A 110 0.28 -2.07 -3.36
N SER A 111 -0.06 -2.27 -2.09
CA SER A 111 -0.02 -1.22 -1.08
C SER A 111 0.29 -1.86 0.26
N ILE A 112 1.42 -1.49 0.85
CA ILE A 112 1.89 -2.08 2.10
C ILE A 112 1.77 -1.04 3.22
N SER A 113 0.98 -1.35 4.23
CA SER A 113 0.82 -0.52 5.43
C SER A 113 0.33 0.92 5.17
N ALA A 114 -0.43 1.16 4.10
CA ALA A 114 -0.83 2.52 3.72
C ALA A 114 -2.35 2.77 3.62
N LEU A 115 -3.14 1.81 3.16
CA LEU A 115 -4.56 2.07 2.83
C LEU A 115 -5.41 2.51 4.05
N GLN A 116 -5.09 2.03 5.25
CA GLN A 116 -5.82 2.38 6.48
C GLN A 116 -5.83 3.89 6.77
N TRP A 117 -4.86 4.64 6.27
CA TRP A 117 -4.83 6.10 6.44
C TRP A 117 -6.01 6.80 5.75
N LEU A 118 -6.66 6.17 4.77
CA LEU A 118 -7.89 6.72 4.17
C LEU A 118 -9.12 6.63 5.08
N CYS A 119 -9.06 5.84 6.15
CA CYS A 119 -10.08 5.80 7.20
C CYS A 119 -10.03 7.03 8.12
N ASN A 120 -8.92 7.78 8.12
CA ASN A 120 -8.74 8.94 8.97
C ASN A 120 -9.45 10.18 8.40
N ALA A 121 -10.08 10.95 9.30
CA ALA A 121 -10.80 12.17 8.96
C ALA A 121 -10.07 13.42 9.50
N ASP A 122 -8.78 13.56 9.20
CA ASP A 122 -7.91 14.61 9.76
C ASP A 122 -8.31 16.05 9.39
N LYS A 123 -9.09 16.21 8.31
CA LYS A 123 -9.66 17.50 7.90
C LYS A 123 -11.18 17.42 7.90
N ARG A 124 -11.87 18.52 8.22
CA ARG A 124 -13.35 18.60 8.15
C ARG A 124 -13.96 18.22 6.80
N THR A 125 -13.18 18.33 5.72
CA THR A 125 -13.60 17.96 4.36
C THR A 125 -13.35 16.49 4.03
N HIS A 126 -12.61 15.76 4.87
CA HIS A 126 -12.35 14.33 4.67
C HIS A 126 -13.59 13.53 5.03
N SER A 127 -14.16 12.90 4.02
CA SER A 127 -15.15 11.84 4.20
C SER A 127 -14.47 10.53 3.80
N PRO A 128 -14.12 9.65 4.77
CA PRO A 128 -13.47 8.38 4.48
C PRO A 128 -14.19 7.54 3.41
N PRO A 129 -15.53 7.38 3.43
CA PRO A 129 -16.23 6.66 2.36
C PRO A 129 -16.00 7.27 0.97
N LYS A 130 -16.02 8.61 0.85
CA LYS A 130 -15.81 9.29 -0.44
C LYS A 130 -14.36 9.16 -0.92
N ARG A 131 -13.39 9.29 -0.01
CA ARG A 131 -11.96 9.16 -0.32
C ARG A 131 -11.61 7.73 -0.74
N LEU A 132 -12.10 6.73 -0.02
CA LEU A 132 -11.97 5.31 -0.38
C LEU A 132 -12.62 5.01 -1.73
N TYR A 133 -13.86 5.47 -1.97
CA TYR A 133 -14.51 5.26 -3.26
C TYR A 133 -13.75 5.94 -4.40
N ARG A 134 -13.25 7.16 -4.19
CA ARG A 134 -12.44 7.87 -5.19
C ARG A 134 -11.15 7.11 -5.49
N PHE A 135 -10.45 6.65 -4.46
CA PHE A 135 -9.26 5.81 -4.60
C PHE A 135 -9.56 4.56 -5.43
N PHE A 136 -10.49 3.71 -4.98
CA PHE A 136 -10.78 2.45 -5.64
C PHE A 136 -11.32 2.62 -7.06
N SER A 137 -12.22 3.57 -7.33
CA SER A 137 -12.77 3.78 -8.68
C SER A 137 -11.71 4.20 -9.70
N THR A 138 -10.77 5.05 -9.29
CA THR A 138 -9.67 5.49 -10.16
C THR A 138 -8.56 4.45 -10.28
N LEU A 139 -8.28 3.68 -9.21
CA LEU A 139 -7.40 2.53 -9.27
C LEU A 139 -7.96 1.45 -10.21
N TYR A 140 -9.22 1.06 -10.05
CA TYR A 140 -9.90 0.09 -10.92
C TYR A 140 -9.79 0.48 -12.39
N SER A 141 -10.00 1.77 -12.70
CA SER A 141 -9.86 2.28 -14.06
C SER A 141 -8.42 2.14 -14.57
N SER A 142 -7.42 2.40 -13.71
CA SER A 142 -6.00 2.40 -14.05
C SER A 142 -5.40 0.99 -14.21
N LEU A 143 -6.07 -0.04 -13.70
CA LEU A 143 -5.64 -1.43 -13.82
C LEU A 143 -6.07 -2.04 -15.16
N SER A 144 -5.23 -2.91 -15.71
CA SER A 144 -5.56 -3.71 -16.88
C SER A 144 -6.66 -4.73 -16.55
N ARG A 145 -7.35 -5.25 -17.58
CA ARG A 145 -8.47 -6.18 -17.35
C ARG A 145 -7.95 -7.49 -16.76
N GLY A 146 -8.53 -7.91 -15.63
CA GLY A 146 -8.15 -9.13 -14.94
C GLY A 146 -6.93 -9.00 -14.02
N SER A 147 -6.35 -7.79 -13.93
CA SER A 147 -5.30 -7.47 -12.96
C SER A 147 -5.81 -7.55 -11.53
N ARG A 148 -4.87 -7.81 -10.61
CA ARG A 148 -5.14 -7.84 -9.18
C ARG A 148 -4.58 -6.61 -8.47
N ALA A 149 -5.19 -6.26 -7.35
CA ALA A 149 -4.61 -5.32 -6.40
C ALA A 149 -4.58 -5.96 -5.02
N VAL A 150 -3.44 -5.85 -4.33
CA VAL A 150 -3.22 -6.45 -3.01
C VAL A 150 -2.86 -5.36 -2.01
N PHE A 151 -3.64 -5.28 -0.94
CA PHE A 151 -3.47 -4.28 0.11
C PHE A 151 -3.16 -4.99 1.42
N GLN A 152 -1.95 -4.81 1.95
CA GLN A 152 -1.65 -5.15 3.33
C GLN A 152 -1.97 -3.92 4.19
N LEU A 153 -2.81 -4.08 5.22
CA LEU A 153 -3.29 -2.96 6.04
C LEU A 153 -3.45 -3.34 7.52
N TYR A 154 -3.63 -2.32 8.36
CA TYR A 154 -3.92 -2.47 9.78
C TYR A 154 -5.23 -1.75 10.13
N PRO A 155 -6.40 -2.40 10.00
CA PRO A 155 -7.66 -1.79 10.38
C PRO A 155 -7.74 -1.67 11.91
N GLU A 156 -8.23 -0.54 12.42
CA GLU A 156 -8.39 -0.34 13.87
C GLU A 156 -9.53 -1.19 14.45
N ASN A 157 -10.55 -1.48 13.64
CA ASN A 157 -11.72 -2.26 14.01
C ASN A 157 -12.39 -2.88 12.77
N SER A 158 -13.38 -3.75 13.00
CA SER A 158 -14.12 -4.42 11.92
C SER A 158 -14.90 -3.46 11.02
N GLU A 159 -15.36 -2.32 11.55
CA GLU A 159 -16.12 -1.33 10.78
C GLU A 159 -15.24 -0.65 9.71
N GLN A 160 -13.97 -0.36 10.02
CA GLN A 160 -13.02 0.16 9.04
C GLN A 160 -12.78 -0.84 7.90
N LEU A 161 -12.58 -2.11 8.26
CA LEU A 161 -12.38 -3.17 7.27
C LEU A 161 -13.62 -3.36 6.38
N GLU A 162 -14.82 -3.35 6.97
CA GLU A 162 -16.09 -3.43 6.24
C GLU A 162 -16.26 -2.23 5.31
N LEU A 163 -15.92 -1.02 5.78
CA LEU A 163 -15.97 0.19 4.96
C LEU A 163 -15.04 0.10 3.74
N ILE A 164 -13.78 -0.32 3.94
CA ILE A 164 -12.80 -0.49 2.86
C ILE A 164 -13.34 -1.49 1.83
N THR A 165 -13.78 -2.66 2.30
CA THR A 165 -14.32 -3.73 1.46
C THR A 165 -15.55 -3.25 0.67
N THR A 166 -16.46 -2.55 1.34
CA THR A 166 -17.67 -1.99 0.72
C THR A 166 -17.34 -1.00 -0.38
N GLN A 167 -16.37 -0.09 -0.17
CA GLN A 167 -16.00 0.88 -1.21
C GLN A 167 -15.25 0.23 -2.38
N ALA A 168 -14.42 -0.78 -2.13
CA ALA A 168 -13.75 -1.56 -3.18
C ALA A 168 -14.77 -2.29 -4.06
N MET A 169 -15.71 -3.02 -3.45
CA MET A 169 -16.79 -3.71 -4.17
C MET A 169 -17.66 -2.73 -4.97
N LYS A 170 -18.00 -1.59 -4.37
CA LYS A 170 -18.76 -0.53 -5.05
C LYS A 170 -18.02 0.06 -6.26
N ALA A 171 -16.69 0.06 -6.25
CA ALA A 171 -15.86 0.54 -7.36
C ALA A 171 -15.74 -0.47 -8.51
N GLY A 172 -16.14 -1.74 -8.29
CA GLY A 172 -16.11 -2.80 -9.30
C GLY A 172 -15.14 -3.94 -9.01
N PHE A 173 -14.38 -3.86 -7.91
CA PHE A 173 -13.53 -4.97 -7.49
C PHE A 173 -14.35 -6.13 -6.93
N SER A 174 -13.84 -7.33 -7.13
CA SER A 174 -14.26 -8.55 -6.47
C SER A 174 -13.10 -9.08 -5.61
N GLY A 175 -13.32 -10.07 -4.75
CA GLY A 175 -12.25 -10.67 -3.95
C GLY A 175 -12.58 -10.78 -2.47
N GLY A 176 -11.56 -10.80 -1.62
CA GLY A 176 -11.72 -11.12 -0.21
C GLY A 176 -10.50 -10.83 0.65
N MET A 177 -10.68 -11.00 1.95
CA MET A 177 -9.62 -10.86 2.94
C MET A 177 -8.92 -12.20 3.17
N VAL A 178 -7.59 -12.17 3.10
CA VAL A 178 -6.69 -13.23 3.55
C VAL A 178 -6.09 -12.80 4.88
N VAL A 179 -6.14 -13.68 5.87
CA VAL A 179 -5.51 -13.46 7.18
C VAL A 179 -4.44 -14.53 7.33
N ASP A 180 -3.18 -14.12 7.26
CA ASP A 180 -2.07 -15.02 7.53
C ASP A 180 -1.98 -15.26 9.06
N TYR A 181 -1.77 -16.52 9.44
CA TYR A 181 -1.62 -16.99 10.84
C TYR A 181 -2.77 -16.64 11.83
N PRO A 182 -4.02 -17.08 11.56
CA PRO A 182 -5.20 -16.68 12.34
C PRO A 182 -5.21 -17.13 13.82
N ASN A 183 -4.33 -18.05 14.21
CA ASN A 183 -4.30 -18.65 15.56
C ASN A 183 -3.29 -18.01 16.54
N SER A 184 -2.56 -16.97 16.13
CA SER A 184 -1.59 -16.27 16.99
C SER A 184 -2.23 -15.09 17.72
N SER A 185 -2.62 -15.25 18.99
CA SER A 185 -3.34 -14.22 19.80
C SER A 185 -2.47 -13.47 20.82
N LYS A 186 -1.13 -13.49 20.70
CA LYS A 186 -0.23 -12.81 21.66
C LYS A 186 0.26 -11.44 21.18
N ALA A 187 -0.39 -10.36 21.65
CA ALA A 187 0.27 -9.07 21.92
C ALA A 187 -0.64 -8.10 22.70
N LYS A 188 -1.01 -8.43 23.95
CA LYS A 188 -1.62 -7.45 24.89
C LYS A 188 -0.64 -6.85 25.89
N LYS A 189 0.51 -7.46 26.17
CA LYS A 189 1.57 -6.86 27.01
C LYS A 189 2.94 -7.47 26.67
N SER A 190 3.89 -6.59 26.31
CA SER A 190 5.35 -6.74 26.47
C SER A 190 6.12 -7.75 25.58
N VAL A 191 6.93 -7.18 24.67
CA VAL A 191 8.18 -7.69 24.05
C VAL A 191 8.04 -8.82 23.01
N ALA A 192 8.74 -8.60 21.90
CA ALA A 192 8.53 -9.22 20.59
C ALA A 192 9.46 -10.39 20.28
N THR A 193 8.91 -11.49 19.74
CA THR A 193 9.55 -12.37 18.73
C THR A 193 8.48 -13.25 18.08
N GLY A 194 8.30 -13.07 16.76
CA GLY A 194 7.84 -14.07 15.79
C GLY A 194 6.38 -14.53 15.84
N SER A 195 5.48 -13.84 15.13
CA SER A 195 4.35 -14.35 14.32
C SER A 195 3.34 -13.22 14.15
N PHE A 196 3.41 -12.52 13.02
CA PHE A 196 2.63 -11.32 12.79
C PHE A 196 1.23 -11.65 12.25
N TYR A 197 0.20 -11.07 12.87
CA TYR A 197 -1.17 -11.07 12.37
C TYR A 197 -1.31 -9.89 11.39
N HIS A 198 -1.35 -10.16 10.09
CA HIS A 198 -1.41 -9.13 9.05
C HIS A 198 -2.58 -9.44 8.10
N PRO A 199 -3.68 -8.67 8.15
CA PRO A 199 -4.74 -8.83 7.18
C PRO A 199 -4.31 -8.27 5.83
N THR A 200 -4.48 -9.08 4.79
CA THR A 200 -4.22 -8.74 3.41
C THR A 200 -5.52 -8.80 2.63
N PHE A 201 -5.90 -7.70 2.00
CA PHE A 201 -7.11 -7.60 1.19
C PHE A 201 -6.75 -7.75 -0.29
N ILE A 202 -7.39 -8.71 -0.95
CA ILE A 202 -7.17 -9.01 -2.37
C ILE A 202 -8.37 -8.53 -3.17
N CYS A 203 -8.08 -7.74 -4.19
CA CYS A 203 -9.03 -7.25 -5.17
C CYS A 203 -8.70 -7.85 -6.56
N THR A 204 -9.71 -8.39 -7.24
CA THR A 204 -9.67 -8.93 -8.61
C THR A 204 -10.72 -8.27 -9.49
#